data_AF-F4HFM4-F1
#
_entry.id   AF-F4HFM4-F1
#
_cell.length_a   1.000
_cell.length_b   1.000
_cell.length_c   1.000
_cell.angle_alpha   90.00
_cell.angle_beta   90.00
_cell.angle_gamma   90.00
#
_symmetry.space_group_name_H-M   'P 1'
#
loop_
_entity.id
_entity.type
_entity.pdbx_description
1 polymer ?
#
loop_
_entity_poly.entity_id
_entity_poly.type
_entity_poly.pdbx_seq_one_letter_code
_entity_poly.pdbx_strand_id
1 'polypeptide(L)'
;MSLILTKKHSKQQVNLLKALEDGRYIEMAMIGEEYSVVDDITKKTPEDIVLSRQGNNLIISSKNEHIDVVIQQFWYKAAPSSPCFAVFDLTTDEETQPNKLIVTEVNEQLIALISDCTGKNIVINLMENQSIMLKDYKTPSSYLGTTALKNNRVEEDDRSQETIASLRQKIALIQDNHRNQITNLQNRLLKIDY
;
A
#
# COMPACT_ATOMS: atom_id res chain seq x y z
N MET A 1 23.64 15.44 -6.36
CA MET A 1 23.81 15.12 -4.92
C MET A 1 24.01 13.62 -4.77
N SER A 2 24.26 13.08 -3.57
CA SER A 2 24.32 11.62 -3.37
C SER A 2 23.15 11.21 -2.49
N LEU A 3 22.35 10.26 -2.96
CA LEU A 3 21.23 9.72 -2.19
C LEU A 3 21.63 8.45 -1.46
N ILE A 4 21.03 8.24 -0.29
CA ILE A 4 21.19 7.07 0.55
C ILE A 4 19.83 6.45 0.78
N LEU A 5 19.70 5.16 0.46
CA LEU A 5 18.62 4.32 0.97
C LEU A 5 18.98 3.89 2.39
N THR A 6 18.09 4.14 3.34
CA THR A 6 18.24 3.70 4.74
C THR A 6 17.19 2.65 5.04
N LYS A 7 17.63 1.59 5.75
CA LYS A 7 16.79 0.53 6.32
C LYS A 7 16.96 0.59 7.84
N LYS A 8 15.97 1.10 8.54
CA LYS A 8 16.12 1.53 9.94
C LYS A 8 16.30 0.38 10.91
N HIS A 9 15.49 -0.67 10.82
CA HIS A 9 15.49 -1.78 11.78
C HIS A 9 16.69 -2.71 11.57
N SER A 10 17.05 -3.00 10.31
CA SER A 10 18.29 -3.71 9.99
C SER A 10 19.56 -2.86 10.10
N LYS A 11 19.43 -1.54 10.31
CA LYS A 11 20.53 -0.57 10.41
C LYS A 11 21.46 -0.57 9.18
N GLN A 12 20.89 -0.81 8.00
CA GLN A 12 21.62 -0.81 6.74
C GLN A 12 21.47 0.53 6.02
N GLN A 13 22.54 0.94 5.34
CA GLN A 13 22.55 2.11 4.47
C GLN A 13 23.23 1.76 3.16
N VAL A 14 22.64 2.20 2.06
CA VAL A 14 23.15 1.98 0.71
C VAL A 14 23.33 3.32 0.03
N ASN A 15 24.58 3.64 -0.35
CA ASN A 15 24.85 4.79 -1.19
C ASN A 15 24.41 4.46 -2.61
N LEU A 16 23.36 5.15 -3.08
CA LEU A 16 22.72 4.81 -4.34
C LEU A 16 23.65 5.05 -5.53
N LEU A 17 24.42 6.14 -5.56
CA LEU A 17 25.37 6.40 -6.66
C LEU A 17 26.35 5.24 -6.93
N LYS A 18 26.68 4.45 -5.91
CA LYS A 18 27.60 3.30 -6.03
C LYS A 18 26.90 1.98 -6.37
N ALA A 19 25.59 1.90 -6.17
CA ALA A 19 24.83 0.65 -6.21
C ALA A 19 23.87 0.55 -7.41
N LEU A 20 23.74 1.62 -8.20
CA LEU A 20 22.81 1.68 -9.33
C LEU A 20 23.31 0.85 -10.51
N GLU A 21 22.39 0.10 -11.11
CA GLU A 21 22.50 -0.43 -12.46
C GLU A 21 21.57 0.40 -13.33
N ASP A 22 22.12 1.14 -14.31
CA ASP A 22 21.35 1.99 -15.24
C ASP A 22 20.38 2.99 -14.58
N GLY A 23 20.79 3.58 -13.44
CA GLY A 23 19.96 4.55 -12.71
C GLY A 23 18.85 3.92 -11.86
N ARG A 24 18.85 2.60 -11.71
CA ARG A 24 17.89 1.87 -10.87
C ARG A 24 18.59 1.00 -9.82
N TYR A 25 18.08 1.05 -8.60
CA TYR A 25 18.49 0.19 -7.49
C TYR A 25 17.29 -0.67 -7.09
N ILE A 26 17.53 -1.97 -6.89
CA ILE A 26 16.47 -2.95 -6.58
C ILE A 26 16.75 -3.55 -5.20
N GLU A 27 15.76 -3.47 -4.32
CA GLU A 27 15.80 -4.01 -2.96
C GLU A 27 14.61 -4.94 -2.75
N MET A 28 14.82 -6.10 -2.13
CA MET A 28 13.71 -6.94 -1.68
C MET A 28 13.17 -6.40 -0.35
N ALA A 29 11.84 -6.25 -0.25
CA ALA A 29 11.21 -5.85 1.01
C ALA A 29 11.51 -6.87 2.12
N MET A 30 11.91 -6.36 3.28
CA MET A 30 12.06 -7.10 4.53
C MET A 30 10.84 -6.80 5.39
N ILE A 31 10.18 -7.85 5.86
CA ILE A 31 8.95 -7.75 6.64
C ILE A 31 9.20 -6.90 7.90
N GLY A 32 8.34 -5.91 8.14
CA GLY A 32 8.45 -4.99 9.27
C GLY A 32 9.57 -3.94 9.15
N GLU A 33 10.25 -3.84 8.01
CA GLU A 33 11.32 -2.87 7.80
C GLU A 33 10.77 -1.46 7.51
N GLU A 34 11.54 -0.44 7.88
CA GLU A 34 11.27 0.97 7.58
C GLU A 34 12.34 1.49 6.61
N TYR A 35 11.89 1.87 5.42
CA TYR A 35 12.71 2.39 4.32
C TYR A 35 12.63 3.92 4.27
N SER A 36 13.73 4.58 3.94
CA SER A 36 13.73 6.01 3.59
C SER A 36 14.83 6.32 2.58
N VAL A 37 14.64 7.38 1.80
CA VAL A 37 15.67 7.90 0.90
C VAL A 37 16.00 9.32 1.33
N VAL A 38 17.27 9.54 1.67
CA VAL A 38 17.77 10.83 2.17
C VAL A 38 18.97 11.28 1.38
N ASP A 39 19.19 12.59 1.32
CA ASP A 39 20.44 13.15 0.82
C ASP A 39 21.57 12.92 1.83
N ASP A 40 22.74 12.55 1.33
CA ASP A 40 23.89 12.18 2.16
C ASP A 40 24.44 13.36 2.99
N ILE A 41 24.30 14.59 2.50
CA ILE A 41 24.87 15.78 3.17
C ILE A 41 23.89 16.31 4.22
N THR A 42 22.65 16.58 3.80
CA THR A 42 21.62 17.18 4.64
C THR A 42 20.95 16.18 5.57
N LYS A 43 21.06 14.87 5.27
CA LYS A 43 20.33 13.79 5.95
C LYS A 43 18.81 13.96 5.94
N LYS A 44 18.29 14.76 5.02
CA LYS A 44 16.85 15.01 4.83
C LYS A 44 16.35 14.33 3.57
N THR A 45 15.04 14.08 3.54
CA THR A 45 14.38 13.61 2.32
C THR A 45 14.42 14.71 1.24
N PRO A 46 14.89 14.43 0.02
CA PRO A 46 14.82 15.39 -1.09
C PRO A 46 13.37 15.73 -1.48
N GLU A 47 13.10 16.99 -1.81
CA GLU A 47 11.74 17.44 -2.18
C GLU A 47 11.26 16.91 -3.54
N ASP A 48 12.19 16.52 -4.41
CA ASP A 48 11.90 16.04 -5.76
C ASP A 48 11.53 14.55 -5.83
N ILE A 49 11.42 13.89 -4.67
CA ILE A 49 11.01 12.50 -4.58
C ILE A 49 9.56 12.33 -5.04
N VAL A 50 9.38 11.35 -5.92
CA VAL A 50 8.11 10.84 -6.40
C VAL A 50 7.96 9.41 -5.92
N LEU A 51 6.84 9.13 -5.26
CA LEU A 51 6.49 7.80 -4.79
C LEU A 51 5.42 7.22 -5.72
N SER A 52 5.63 6.02 -6.20
CA SER A 52 4.64 5.33 -7.03
C SER A 52 4.54 3.85 -6.70
N ARG A 53 3.38 3.28 -6.99
CA ARG A 53 3.12 1.85 -6.83
C ARG A 53 3.02 1.19 -8.19
N GLN A 54 3.74 0.07 -8.33
CA GLN A 54 3.61 -0.83 -9.47
C GLN A 54 3.51 -2.28 -8.95
N GLY A 55 2.33 -2.88 -9.06
CA GLY A 55 1.98 -4.14 -8.43
C GLY A 55 2.18 -4.09 -6.92
N ASN A 56 3.01 -5.00 -6.42
CA ASN A 56 3.39 -5.02 -5.00
C ASN A 56 4.67 -4.24 -4.70
N ASN A 57 5.21 -3.49 -5.66
CA ASN A 57 6.50 -2.81 -5.52
C ASN A 57 6.29 -1.32 -5.29
N LEU A 58 6.99 -0.77 -4.28
CA LEU A 58 7.11 0.67 -4.08
C LEU A 58 8.29 1.17 -4.91
N ILE A 59 8.06 2.22 -5.69
CA ILE A 59 9.10 2.90 -6.46
C ILE A 59 9.27 4.30 -5.87
N ILE A 60 10.51 4.62 -5.50
CA ILE A 60 10.92 5.91 -4.96
C ILE A 60 11.86 6.52 -5.99
N SER A 61 11.38 7.52 -6.73
CA SER A 61 12.12 8.15 -7.82
C SER A 61 12.56 9.56 -7.43
N SER A 62 13.85 9.89 -7.57
CA SER A 62 14.32 11.27 -7.56
C SER A 62 14.33 11.81 -8.98
N LYS A 63 13.56 12.88 -9.22
CA LYS A 63 13.47 13.51 -10.55
C LYS A 63 14.73 14.28 -10.92
N ASN A 64 15.40 14.89 -9.94
CA ASN A 64 16.60 15.69 -10.17
C ASN A 64 17.83 14.81 -10.38
N GLU A 65 17.95 13.71 -9.63
CA GLU A 65 19.11 12.82 -9.71
C GLU A 65 18.90 11.68 -10.73
N HIS A 66 17.70 11.55 -11.31
CA HIS A 66 17.33 10.46 -12.23
C HIS A 66 17.60 9.06 -11.66
N ILE A 67 17.27 8.88 -10.39
CA ILE A 67 17.46 7.62 -9.64
C ILE A 67 16.10 7.01 -9.31
N ASP A 68 15.94 5.72 -9.60
CA ASP A 68 14.82 4.90 -9.14
C ASP A 68 15.27 3.90 -8.08
N VAL A 69 14.64 3.91 -6.91
CA VAL A 69 14.75 2.84 -5.91
C VAL A 69 13.48 2.01 -5.94
N VAL A 70 13.60 0.73 -6.27
CA VAL A 70 12.49 -0.22 -6.33
C VAL A 70 12.55 -1.13 -5.11
N ILE A 71 11.63 -0.94 -4.18
CA ILE A 71 11.42 -1.87 -3.06
C ILE A 71 10.41 -2.93 -3.51
N GLN A 72 10.91 -4.08 -3.95
CA GLN A 72 10.11 -5.18 -4.44
C GLN A 72 9.30 -5.82 -3.34
N GLN A 73 8.07 -6.24 -3.65
CA GLN A 73 7.20 -6.95 -2.71
C GLN A 73 6.87 -6.15 -1.43
N PHE A 74 6.98 -4.82 -1.48
CA PHE A 74 6.65 -3.90 -0.38
C PHE A 74 5.26 -4.17 0.22
N TRP A 75 4.25 -4.44 -0.62
CA TRP A 75 2.88 -4.77 -0.20
C TRP A 75 2.58 -6.28 -0.16
N TYR A 76 3.55 -7.15 -0.41
CA TYR A 76 3.31 -8.60 -0.47
C TYR A 76 3.72 -9.28 0.84
N LYS A 77 2.86 -10.16 1.37
CA LYS A 77 3.11 -10.97 2.58
C LYS A 77 3.37 -10.18 3.87
N ALA A 78 2.93 -8.93 3.96
CA ALA A 78 2.80 -8.29 5.26
C ALA A 78 1.71 -9.03 6.06
N ALA A 79 2.08 -9.74 7.12
CA ALA A 79 1.10 -10.06 8.14
C ALA A 79 0.59 -8.72 8.72
N PRO A 80 -0.70 -8.58 9.09
CA PRO A 80 -1.22 -7.33 9.65
C PRO A 80 -0.40 -6.76 10.81
N SER A 81 0.32 -7.63 11.52
CA SER A 81 1.21 -7.29 12.63
C SER A 81 2.60 -6.78 12.26
N SER A 82 3.02 -6.84 10.99
CA SER A 82 4.38 -6.46 10.57
C SER A 82 4.43 -5.93 9.12
N PRO A 83 3.71 -4.83 8.82
CA PRO A 83 3.77 -4.22 7.50
C PRO A 83 5.13 -3.54 7.25
N CYS A 84 5.48 -3.38 5.98
CA CYS A 84 6.60 -2.55 5.58
C CYS A 84 6.21 -1.08 5.65
N PHE A 85 7.17 -0.22 5.97
CA PHE A 85 6.97 1.23 6.04
C PHE A 85 7.97 1.92 5.13
N ALA A 86 7.54 2.99 4.48
CA ALA A 86 8.44 3.96 3.87
C ALA A 86 8.14 5.34 4.45
N VAL A 87 9.14 5.99 5.03
CA VAL A 87 8.98 7.22 5.81
C VAL A 87 9.81 8.33 5.20
N PHE A 88 9.15 9.46 4.97
CA PHE A 88 9.70 10.62 4.29
C PHE A 88 9.42 11.86 5.09
N ASP A 89 10.45 12.68 5.30
CA ASP A 89 10.27 13.97 5.95
C ASP A 89 9.60 14.95 4.98
N LEU A 90 8.60 15.69 5.46
CA LEU A 90 7.96 16.77 4.75
C LEU A 90 8.57 18.10 5.17
N THR A 91 8.87 18.94 4.19
CA THR A 91 9.29 20.33 4.45
C THR A 91 8.08 21.15 4.85
N THR A 92 7.90 21.37 6.16
CA THR A 92 6.89 22.27 6.73
C THR A 92 7.58 23.46 7.40
N ASP A 93 7.00 24.65 7.20
CA ASP A 93 7.39 25.89 7.88
C ASP A 93 6.62 26.10 9.20
N GLU A 94 5.64 25.25 9.51
CA GLU A 94 4.77 25.37 10.68
C GLU A 94 4.89 24.16 11.63
N GLU A 95 5.10 24.41 12.93
CA GLU A 95 5.23 23.35 13.96
C GLU A 95 3.97 22.49 14.16
N THR A 96 2.82 22.99 13.69
CA THR A 96 1.49 22.38 13.79
C THR A 96 1.12 21.51 12.59
N GLN A 97 1.86 21.60 11.48
CA GLN A 97 1.60 20.80 10.29
C GLN A 97 2.29 19.43 10.38
N PRO A 98 1.80 18.44 9.62
CA PRO A 98 2.48 17.17 9.52
C PRO A 98 3.90 17.32 8.98
N ASN A 99 4.86 16.67 9.64
CA ASN A 99 6.28 16.73 9.27
C ASN A 99 6.79 15.43 8.63
N LYS A 100 5.95 14.39 8.54
CA LYS A 100 6.29 13.13 7.88
C LYS A 100 5.15 12.58 7.04
N LEU A 101 5.52 11.97 5.92
CA LEU A 101 4.68 11.08 5.13
C LEU A 101 5.12 9.64 5.36
N ILE A 102 4.16 8.77 5.68
CA ILE A 102 4.37 7.34 5.90
C ILE A 102 3.55 6.58 4.86
N VAL A 103 4.23 5.82 4.01
CA VAL A 103 3.60 4.90 3.06
C VAL A 103 3.63 3.50 3.65
N THR A 104 2.47 2.86 3.75
CA THR A 104 2.34 1.50 4.29
C THR A 104 1.00 0.90 3.89
N GLU A 105 0.81 -0.39 4.15
CA GLU A 105 -0.50 -1.03 4.02
C GLU A 105 -1.42 -0.55 5.15
N VAL A 106 -2.48 0.16 4.80
CA VAL A 106 -3.44 0.67 5.79
C VAL A 106 -4.51 -0.39 6.05
N ASN A 107 -4.47 -1.01 7.23
CA ASN A 107 -5.54 -1.88 7.75
C ASN A 107 -6.16 -1.29 9.03
N GLU A 108 -7.33 -1.79 9.45
CA GLU A 108 -8.09 -1.25 10.59
C GLU A 108 -7.28 -1.25 11.91
N GLN A 109 -6.41 -2.23 12.10
CA GLN A 109 -5.56 -2.37 13.29
C GLN A 109 -4.45 -1.31 13.30
N LEU A 110 -3.87 -1.01 12.14
CA LEU A 110 -2.85 0.01 11.97
C LEU A 110 -3.42 1.42 12.09
N ILE A 111 -4.65 1.64 11.60
CA ILE A 111 -5.37 2.91 11.79
C ILE A 111 -5.53 3.20 13.29
N ALA A 112 -5.92 2.21 14.09
CA ALA A 112 -6.04 2.35 15.55
C ALA A 112 -4.69 2.65 16.23
N LEU A 113 -3.60 2.04 15.74
CA LEU A 113 -2.25 2.26 16.28
C LEU A 113 -1.71 3.68 16.00
N ILE A 114 -2.04 4.24 14.84
CA ILE A 114 -1.53 5.54 14.39
C ILE A 114 -2.42 6.69 14.85
N SER A 115 -3.70 6.45 15.14
CA SER A 115 -4.60 7.51 15.66
C SER A 115 -4.19 8.01 17.05
N ASP A 116 -3.48 7.22 17.84
CA ASP A 116 -2.85 7.63 19.11
C ASP A 116 -1.53 8.40 18.91
N CYS A 117 -0.93 8.35 17.71
CA CYS A 117 0.25 9.11 17.34
C CYS A 117 -0.15 10.54 16.89
N THR A 118 -0.64 11.33 17.84
CA THR A 118 -0.84 12.80 17.78
C THR A 118 -0.39 13.51 16.48
N GLY A 119 -1.32 13.68 15.54
CA GLY A 119 -1.48 14.83 14.63
C GLY A 119 -0.37 15.25 13.64
N LYS A 120 0.83 14.65 13.64
CA LYS A 120 1.99 15.16 12.87
C LYS A 120 2.45 14.30 11.69
N ASN A 121 1.83 13.15 11.44
CA ASN A 121 2.20 12.29 10.33
C ASN A 121 1.03 12.10 9.38
N ILE A 122 1.29 12.17 8.08
CA ILE A 122 0.34 11.75 7.04
C ILE A 122 0.64 10.29 6.75
N VAL A 123 -0.37 9.42 6.87
CA VAL A 123 -0.22 8.00 6.53
C VAL A 123 -1.10 7.67 5.34
N ILE A 124 -0.50 7.04 4.34
CA ILE A 124 -1.17 6.69 3.09
C ILE A 124 -0.91 5.24 2.69
N ASN A 125 -1.88 4.66 1.99
CA ASN A 125 -1.69 3.49 1.16
C ASN A 125 -1.75 3.94 -0.31
N LEU A 126 -0.70 3.68 -1.09
CA LEU A 126 -0.74 3.96 -2.52
C LEU A 126 -1.56 2.86 -3.22
N MET A 127 -2.55 3.27 -3.99
CA MET A 127 -3.30 2.36 -4.86
C MET A 127 -2.45 1.92 -6.05
N GLU A 128 -2.83 0.82 -6.67
CA GLU A 128 -2.14 0.31 -7.86
C GLU A 128 -2.06 1.39 -8.96
N ASN A 129 -0.88 1.59 -9.53
CA ASN A 129 -0.55 2.64 -10.50
C ASN A 129 -0.71 4.09 -10.01
N GLN A 130 -0.90 4.31 -8.70
CA GLN A 130 -0.89 5.65 -8.14
C GLN A 130 0.54 6.18 -8.03
N SER A 131 0.70 7.47 -8.33
CA SER A 131 1.95 8.21 -8.17
C SER A 131 1.68 9.53 -7.46
N ILE A 132 2.58 9.92 -6.56
CA ILE A 132 2.52 11.18 -5.81
C ILE A 132 3.89 11.82 -5.73
N MET A 133 3.95 13.15 -5.64
CA MET A 133 5.18 13.89 -5.41
C MET A 133 5.19 14.44 -3.98
N LEU A 134 6.30 14.28 -3.26
CA LEU A 134 6.37 14.68 -1.85
C LEU A 134 6.09 16.17 -1.64
N LYS A 135 6.64 17.04 -2.48
CA LYS A 135 6.44 18.50 -2.36
C LYS A 135 4.98 18.94 -2.53
N ASP A 136 4.15 18.12 -3.18
CA ASP A 136 2.73 18.42 -3.41
C ASP A 136 1.88 18.05 -2.17
N TYR A 137 2.44 17.25 -1.25
CA TYR A 137 1.90 17.00 0.07
C TYR A 137 2.25 18.15 1.04
N LYS A 138 1.93 19.38 0.63
CA LYS A 138 1.77 20.54 1.52
C LYS A 138 0.27 20.71 1.73
N THR A 139 -0.28 20.35 2.88
CA THR A 139 -1.73 20.51 3.08
C THR A 139 -2.12 22.00 3.15
N PRO A 140 -3.03 22.50 2.31
CA PRO A 140 -4.09 23.36 2.84
C PRO A 140 -4.93 22.51 3.79
N SER A 141 -5.42 23.13 4.85
CA SER A 141 -6.13 22.59 6.02
C SER A 141 -7.38 21.70 5.77
N SER A 142 -7.62 21.21 4.55
CA SER A 142 -8.82 20.46 4.16
C SER A 142 -8.67 18.93 4.07
N TYR A 143 -7.47 18.35 4.22
CA TYR A 143 -7.28 16.89 4.15
C TYR A 143 -7.09 16.18 5.49
N LEU A 144 -7.02 16.91 6.61
CA LEU A 144 -6.96 16.32 7.96
C LEU A 144 -8.34 15.95 8.53
N GLY A 145 -9.43 16.10 7.75
CA GLY A 145 -10.75 15.64 8.12
C GLY A 145 -11.20 14.49 7.25
N THR A 146 -11.21 13.26 7.80
CA THR A 146 -12.06 12.12 7.40
C THR A 146 -11.97 11.59 5.96
N THR A 147 -11.19 12.16 5.05
CA THR A 147 -11.16 11.72 3.64
C THR A 147 -10.23 10.54 3.37
N ALA A 148 -9.18 10.34 4.18
CA ALA A 148 -8.40 9.10 4.14
C ALA A 148 -9.17 7.85 4.64
N LEU A 149 -10.30 8.06 5.34
CA LEU A 149 -11.20 6.99 5.79
C LEU A 149 -12.23 6.57 4.73
N LYS A 150 -12.37 7.29 3.62
CA LYS A 150 -13.33 6.92 2.57
C LYS A 150 -12.78 5.92 1.56
N ASN A 151 -11.47 5.91 1.29
CA ASN A 151 -10.92 5.02 0.25
C ASN A 151 -10.82 3.55 0.68
N ASN A 152 -11.15 3.22 1.94
CA ASN A 152 -11.32 1.84 2.40
C ASN A 152 -12.80 1.43 2.55
N ARG A 153 -13.76 2.34 2.34
CA ARG A 153 -15.01 1.88 1.74
C ARG A 153 -14.67 1.72 0.28
N VAL A 154 -14.52 0.47 -0.13
CA VAL A 154 -14.72 0.09 -1.53
C VAL A 154 -15.93 0.91 -1.99
N GLU A 155 -15.72 1.96 -2.80
CA GLU A 155 -16.73 2.37 -3.76
C GLU A 155 -16.83 1.15 -4.66
N GLU A 156 -17.65 0.23 -4.21
CA GLU A 156 -18.09 -0.94 -4.94
C GLU A 156 -18.93 -0.29 -6.03
N ASP A 157 -18.26 0.12 -7.10
CA ASP A 157 -18.85 0.68 -8.32
C ASP A 157 -20.17 -0.04 -8.53
N ASP A 158 -21.31 0.65 -8.70
CA ASP A 158 -22.64 0.01 -8.68
C ASP A 158 -22.70 -1.20 -9.65
N ARG A 159 -21.88 -1.16 -10.72
CA ARG A 159 -21.62 -2.28 -11.65
C ARG A 159 -21.00 -3.52 -11.00
N SER A 160 -20.08 -3.36 -10.07
CA SER A 160 -19.44 -4.42 -9.28
C SER A 160 -20.43 -5.08 -8.32
N GLN A 161 -21.31 -4.30 -7.66
CA GLN A 161 -22.37 -4.86 -6.82
C GLN A 161 -23.40 -5.65 -7.64
N GLU A 162 -23.83 -5.13 -8.79
CA GLU A 162 -24.69 -5.87 -9.73
C GLU A 162 -24.02 -7.17 -10.21
N THR A 163 -22.72 -7.13 -10.46
CA THR A 163 -21.95 -8.30 -10.90
C THR A 163 -21.84 -9.35 -9.79
N ILE A 164 -21.56 -8.94 -8.54
CA ILE A 164 -21.48 -9.84 -7.39
C ILE A 164 -22.85 -10.43 -7.06
N ALA A 165 -23.93 -9.65 -7.11
CA ALA A 165 -25.29 -10.13 -6.90
C ALA A 165 -25.68 -11.16 -7.97
N SER A 166 -25.37 -10.90 -9.25
CA SER A 166 -25.58 -11.83 -10.35
C SER A 166 -24.79 -13.14 -10.18
N LEU A 167 -23.54 -13.04 -9.74
CA LEU A 167 -22.70 -14.22 -9.45
C LEU A 167 -23.25 -15.04 -8.28
N ARG A 168 -23.70 -14.39 -7.19
CA ARG A 168 -24.34 -15.06 -6.06
C ARG A 168 -25.62 -15.79 -6.46
N GLN A 169 -26.44 -15.16 -7.32
CA GLN A 169 -27.66 -15.77 -7.83
C GLN A 169 -27.35 -17.00 -8.72
N LYS A 170 -26.32 -16.92 -9.58
CA LYS A 170 -25.86 -18.07 -10.37
C LYS A 170 -25.37 -19.22 -9.49
N ILE A 171 -24.60 -18.93 -8.44
CA ILE A 171 -24.12 -19.95 -7.50
C ILE A 171 -25.30 -20.62 -6.79
N ALA A 172 -26.27 -19.85 -6.31
CA ALA A 172 -27.47 -20.41 -5.68
C ALA A 172 -28.25 -21.34 -6.62
N LEU A 173 -28.38 -20.96 -7.89
CA LEU A 173 -29.09 -21.75 -8.90
C LEU A 173 -28.34 -23.05 -9.24
N ILE A 174 -27.01 -23.01 -9.29
CA ILE A 174 -26.17 -24.22 -9.45
C ILE A 174 -26.30 -25.14 -8.24
N GLN A 175 -26.26 -24.58 -7.02
CA GLN A 175 -26.41 -25.36 -5.79
C GLN A 175 -27.79 -26.02 -5.69
N ASP A 176 -28.86 -25.34 -6.11
CA ASP A 176 -30.21 -25.90 -6.11
C ASP A 176 -30.38 -27.00 -7.16
N ASN A 177 -29.83 -26.81 -8.37
CA ASN A 177 -29.80 -27.84 -9.40
C ASN A 177 -29.04 -29.10 -8.91
N HIS A 178 -27.88 -28.93 -8.28
CA HIS A 178 -27.14 -30.06 -7.69
C HIS A 178 -27.96 -30.75 -6.60
N ARG A 179 -28.64 -30.00 -5.73
CA ARG A 179 -29.50 -30.56 -4.67
C ARG A 179 -30.65 -31.38 -5.27
N ASN A 180 -31.29 -30.88 -6.31
CA ASN A 180 -32.37 -31.57 -7.01
C ASN A 180 -31.89 -32.85 -7.73
N GLN A 181 -30.69 -32.81 -8.32
CA GLN A 181 -30.07 -34.00 -8.92
C GLN A 181 -29.75 -35.07 -7.88
N ILE A 182 -29.20 -34.69 -6.73
CA ILE A 182 -28.93 -35.61 -5.62
C ILE A 182 -30.23 -36.25 -5.12
N THR A 183 -31.28 -35.45 -4.88
CA THR A 183 -32.59 -35.96 -4.45
C THR A 183 -33.20 -36.92 -5.47
N ASN A 184 -33.07 -36.62 -6.77
CA ASN A 184 -33.58 -37.50 -7.83
C ASN A 184 -32.81 -38.83 -7.89
N LEU A 185 -31.48 -38.80 -7.73
CA LEU A 185 -30.65 -39.99 -7.66
C LEU A 185 -30.98 -40.84 -6.42
N GLN A 186 -31.18 -40.21 -5.26
CA GLN A 186 -31.61 -40.88 -4.03
C GLN A 186 -32.98 -41.55 -4.20
N ASN A 187 -33.95 -40.86 -4.82
CA ASN A 187 -35.27 -41.42 -5.11
C ASN A 187 -35.24 -42.56 -6.14
N ARG A 188 -34.28 -42.55 -7.08
CA ARG A 188 -34.06 -43.66 -8.02
C ARG A 188 -33.41 -44.86 -7.36
N LEU A 189 -32.45 -44.64 -6.45
CA LEU A 189 -31.85 -45.71 -5.65
C LEU A 189 -32.89 -46.40 -4.77
N LEU A 190 -33.77 -45.64 -4.10
CA LEU A 190 -34.88 -46.17 -3.30
C LEU A 190 -35.92 -46.98 -4.10
N LYS A 191 -35.97 -46.82 -5.43
CA LYS A 191 -36.89 -47.56 -6.32
C LYS A 191 -36.28 -48.85 -6.88
N ILE A 192 -34.99 -49.11 -6.66
CA ILE A 192 -34.29 -50.31 -7.15
C ILE A 192 -34.34 -51.44 -6.10
N ASP A 193 -34.66 -51.13 -4.84
CA ASP A 193 -34.73 -52.09 -3.73
C ASP A 193 -36.12 -52.74 -3.52
N TYR A 194 -36.96 -52.84 -4.57
CA TYR A 194 -38.22 -53.61 -4.57
C TYR A 194 -38.30 -54.60 -5.73
#